data_AF-A0A521ZXP0-F1
#
_entry.id   AF-A0A521ZXP0-F1
#
_cell.length_a   1.000
_cell.length_b   1.000
_cell.length_c   1.000
_cell.angle_alpha   90.00
_cell.angle_beta   90.00
_cell.angle_gamma   90.00
#
_symmetry.space_group_name_H-M   'P 1'
#
loop_
_entity.id
_entity.type
_entity.pdbx_description
1 polymer ?
#
loop_
_entity_poly.entity_id
_entity_poly.type
_entity_poly.pdbx_seq_one_letter_code
_entity_poly.pdbx_strand_id
1 'polypeptide(L)'
;MGLPLARGIDYPYMGTGGPHMIPRHAGLDFSLPLPRKDDPAGGLTAVDLSDLPEWNLGDLYSGPDSAAFVADFASAETAVAALECHRGKVAALDGAAFGNAIAAYEKVSELLGKIGSYAQLFLQENMDDPVRGRFYQDTVERLTDLGGRLLFFTLEINRLDEKVLAAKMAHPDAARYAPWVRDLRVSREHDLSDDLERLFLEKSTTGRTAWVRLFDETLAAMRCAVGSESLTLTEALNRLSDPQPERRKTAAHGIGAALGDKSRLFTLITNTLAKDKAIEDDWRKFPRPVSSRNLANLVEDEVVDALVAAVKGSYAETAHRYYQMKAKWLGKDQLDTWDRNAPLPQGDHRKIPWTEARRIVTDAYGGFSPGLAEIVERFFERRWIDAPARPGKASGAFS
;
A
#
# COMPACT_ATOMS: atom_id res chain seq x y z
N MET A 1 -21.03 2.03 9.10
CA MET A 1 -19.80 1.25 8.91
C MET A 1 -19.31 1.44 7.48
N GLY A 2 -18.41 2.40 7.24
CA GLY A 2 -17.58 2.35 6.04
C GLY A 2 -16.37 1.53 6.44
N LEU A 3 -16.38 0.24 6.14
CA LEU A 3 -15.17 -0.57 6.26
C LEU A 3 -14.20 -0.05 5.20
N PRO A 4 -13.00 0.42 5.58
CA PRO A 4 -11.92 0.45 4.61
C PRO A 4 -11.71 -1.02 4.23
N LEU A 5 -11.96 -1.36 2.96
CA LEU A 5 -11.32 -2.52 2.35
C LEU A 5 -9.83 -2.17 2.33
N ALA A 6 -9.15 -2.42 3.45
CA ALA A 6 -7.71 -2.39 3.53
C ALA A 6 -7.20 -3.54 2.68
N ARG A 7 -7.02 -3.27 1.39
CA ARG A 7 -6.12 -4.02 0.52
C ARG A 7 -4.90 -3.16 0.27
N GLY A 8 -4.07 -3.08 1.30
CA GLY A 8 -2.64 -3.15 1.16
C GLY A 8 -2.26 -4.28 2.09
N ILE A 9 -1.72 -5.38 1.55
CA ILE A 9 -0.96 -6.27 2.41
C ILE A 9 0.26 -5.43 2.79
N ASP A 10 0.16 -4.69 3.89
CA ASP A 10 1.32 -4.31 4.67
C ASP A 10 1.87 -5.66 5.17
N TYR A 11 2.66 -6.33 4.32
CA TYR A 11 3.73 -7.17 4.82
C TYR A 11 4.47 -6.35 5.88
N PRO A 12 5.13 -6.96 6.87
CA PRO A 12 6.13 -6.22 7.61
C PRO A 12 7.00 -5.56 6.55
N TYR A 13 6.82 -4.24 6.42
CA TYR A 13 7.75 -3.38 5.72
C TYR A 13 9.06 -3.78 6.39
N MET A 14 9.89 -4.57 5.71
CA MET A 14 11.32 -4.61 5.98
C MET A 14 11.93 -3.28 5.52
N GLY A 15 11.25 -2.21 5.90
CA GLY A 15 11.56 -0.84 5.64
C GLY A 15 12.12 -0.31 6.93
N THR A 16 13.43 -0.18 6.94
CA THR A 16 14.00 1.16 7.06
C THR A 16 13.01 2.18 6.49
N GLY A 17 12.26 2.85 7.36
CA GLY A 17 11.44 4.01 7.03
C GLY A 17 12.33 5.21 6.68
N GLY A 18 13.18 5.05 5.67
CA GLY A 18 13.82 6.16 4.99
C GLY A 18 12.85 6.65 3.91
N PRO A 19 12.53 7.95 3.84
CA PRO A 19 11.62 8.47 2.85
C PRO A 19 12.22 8.36 1.47
N HIS A 20 11.34 8.08 0.52
CA HIS A 20 11.65 8.19 -0.90
C HIS A 20 12.11 9.62 -1.23
N MET A 21 13.25 9.71 -1.91
CA MET A 21 13.81 10.97 -2.40
C MET A 21 12.90 11.56 -3.48
N ILE A 22 12.12 12.59 -3.14
CA ILE A 22 11.39 13.41 -4.12
C ILE A 22 11.68 14.90 -3.86
N PRO A 23 12.18 15.67 -4.85
CA PRO A 23 12.31 17.11 -4.73
C PRO A 23 10.95 17.82 -4.84
N ARG A 24 10.71 18.83 -3.99
CA ARG A 24 9.53 19.73 -4.06
C ARG A 24 9.90 21.08 -4.68
N HIS A 25 9.03 21.63 -5.54
CA HIS A 25 8.66 23.04 -5.83
C HIS A 25 7.85 23.04 -7.17
N ALA A 26 6.86 23.86 -7.50
CA ALA A 26 6.29 25.12 -7.00
C ALA A 26 4.77 25.18 -7.34
N GLY A 27 4.04 26.14 -6.75
CA GLY A 27 2.58 26.27 -6.86
C GLY A 27 2.05 26.59 -8.26
N LEU A 28 0.87 26.06 -8.56
CA LEU A 28 0.11 26.33 -9.79
C LEU A 28 -1.36 26.56 -9.45
N ASP A 29 -1.92 27.58 -10.11
CA ASP A 29 -3.29 28.06 -10.02
C ASP A 29 -4.25 27.08 -10.73
N PHE A 30 -5.25 26.58 -10.01
CA PHE A 30 -6.25 25.62 -10.51
C PHE A 30 -7.52 26.36 -10.97
N SER A 31 -7.50 26.90 -12.17
CA SER A 31 -8.74 27.23 -12.89
C SER A 31 -9.11 26.07 -13.82
N LEU A 32 -9.98 25.18 -13.33
CA LEU A 32 -10.54 24.08 -14.14
C LEU A 32 -11.55 24.63 -15.17
N PRO A 33 -11.45 24.29 -16.46
CA PRO A 33 -12.52 24.56 -17.40
C PRO A 33 -13.71 23.64 -17.12
N LEU A 34 -14.91 24.22 -17.04
CA LEU A 34 -16.18 23.51 -16.93
C LEU A 34 -16.42 22.60 -18.16
N PRO A 35 -17.07 21.44 -18.00
CA PRO A 35 -17.30 20.52 -19.11
C PRO A 35 -18.21 21.12 -20.17
N ARG A 36 -17.82 20.95 -21.44
CA ARG A 36 -18.64 21.29 -22.61
C ARG A 36 -19.91 20.44 -22.60
N LYS A 37 -21.06 21.11 -22.58
CA LYS A 37 -22.35 20.59 -23.04
C LYS A 37 -22.18 20.23 -24.51
N ASP A 38 -22.33 18.95 -24.84
CA ASP A 38 -22.88 18.41 -26.09
C ASP A 38 -22.20 17.07 -26.38
N ASP A 39 -22.83 15.98 -25.93
CA ASP A 39 -22.64 14.67 -26.56
C ASP A 39 -24.00 13.94 -26.60
N PRO A 40 -24.45 13.46 -27.76
CA PRO A 40 -25.78 12.90 -27.92
C PRO A 40 -25.87 11.54 -27.23
N ALA A 41 -27.06 11.25 -26.69
CA ALA A 41 -27.41 9.99 -26.04
C ALA A 41 -27.24 8.79 -27.00
N GLY A 42 -26.04 8.20 -27.01
CA GLY A 42 -25.73 6.95 -27.68
C GLY A 42 -26.13 5.76 -26.80
N GLY A 43 -26.98 4.89 -27.33
CA GLY A 43 -27.44 3.68 -26.66
C GLY A 43 -26.30 2.76 -26.20
N LEU A 44 -26.59 1.93 -25.19
CA LEU A 44 -25.70 0.94 -24.61
C LEU A 44 -25.29 -0.12 -25.65
N THR A 45 -24.31 0.18 -26.48
CA THR A 45 -23.54 -0.83 -27.19
C THR A 45 -22.75 -1.63 -26.15
N ALA A 46 -22.78 -2.96 -26.25
CA ALA A 46 -21.96 -3.81 -25.40
C ALA A 46 -20.49 -3.47 -25.67
N VAL A 47 -19.84 -2.80 -24.74
CA VAL A 47 -18.40 -2.55 -24.81
C VAL A 47 -17.70 -3.90 -24.74
N ASP A 48 -16.93 -4.19 -25.78
CA ASP A 48 -16.08 -5.36 -25.83
C ASP A 48 -14.93 -5.20 -24.83
N LEU A 49 -14.94 -6.03 -23.80
CA LEU A 49 -13.91 -6.08 -22.76
C LEU A 49 -12.91 -7.22 -22.99
N SER A 50 -12.94 -7.86 -24.17
CA SER A 50 -12.03 -8.96 -24.49
C SER A 50 -10.60 -8.52 -24.83
N ASP A 51 -10.40 -7.27 -25.24
CA ASP A 51 -9.09 -6.70 -25.64
C ASP A 51 -8.47 -5.83 -24.52
N LEU A 52 -8.56 -6.28 -23.28
CA LEU A 52 -7.94 -5.61 -22.13
C LEU A 52 -6.50 -6.11 -21.94
N PRO A 53 -5.52 -5.22 -21.71
CA PRO A 53 -4.12 -5.63 -21.63
C PRO A 53 -3.84 -6.39 -20.34
N GLU A 54 -3.06 -7.46 -20.47
CA GLU A 54 -2.39 -8.12 -19.36
C GLU A 54 -0.95 -7.65 -19.29
N TRP A 55 -0.42 -7.49 -18.06
CA TRP A 55 0.93 -7.02 -17.90
C TRP A 55 1.96 -8.05 -18.40
N ASN A 56 3.19 -7.60 -18.60
CA ASN A 56 4.33 -8.45 -18.85
C ASN A 56 5.37 -8.19 -17.76
N LEU A 57 5.57 -9.19 -16.89
CA LEU A 57 6.57 -9.11 -15.81
C LEU A 57 8.01 -9.36 -16.30
N GLY A 58 8.22 -9.61 -17.60
CA GLY A 58 9.51 -9.91 -18.20
C GLY A 58 10.56 -8.80 -18.06
N ASP A 59 10.14 -7.54 -17.88
CA ASP A 59 11.05 -6.43 -17.55
C ASP A 59 11.68 -6.60 -16.15
N LEU A 60 11.05 -7.36 -15.25
CA LEU A 60 11.62 -7.79 -13.97
C LEU A 60 12.33 -9.14 -14.13
N TYR A 61 11.55 -10.18 -14.45
CA TYR A 61 12.01 -11.56 -14.66
C TYR A 61 11.06 -12.28 -15.62
N SER A 62 11.61 -13.12 -16.50
CA SER A 62 10.80 -13.89 -17.46
C SER A 62 9.97 -15.02 -16.82
N GLY A 63 10.27 -15.38 -15.57
CA GLY A 63 9.67 -16.51 -14.86
C GLY A 63 10.27 -16.72 -13.46
N PRO A 64 9.56 -17.44 -12.58
CA PRO A 64 10.01 -17.74 -11.20
C PRO A 64 11.26 -18.60 -11.13
N ASP A 65 11.59 -19.30 -12.21
CA ASP A 65 12.76 -20.15 -12.39
C ASP A 65 13.78 -19.56 -13.39
N SER A 66 13.57 -18.31 -13.82
CA SER A 66 14.47 -17.66 -14.77
C SER A 66 15.90 -17.55 -14.22
N ALA A 67 16.89 -17.71 -15.09
CA ALA A 67 18.30 -17.59 -14.70
C ALA A 67 18.61 -16.25 -14.03
N ALA A 68 17.95 -15.17 -14.49
CA ALA A 68 18.08 -13.84 -13.89
C ALA A 68 17.55 -13.79 -12.45
N PHE A 69 16.39 -14.40 -12.16
CA PHE A 69 15.83 -14.44 -10.80
C PHE A 69 16.73 -15.21 -9.84
N VAL A 70 17.21 -16.38 -10.26
CA VAL A 70 18.14 -17.20 -9.47
C VAL A 70 19.46 -16.46 -9.23
N ALA A 71 20.01 -15.81 -10.27
CA ALA A 71 21.25 -15.04 -10.16
C ALA A 71 21.12 -13.81 -9.26
N ASP A 72 19.99 -13.10 -9.33
CA ASP A 72 19.72 -11.94 -8.46
C ASP A 72 19.63 -12.37 -6.99
N PHE A 73 19.00 -13.50 -6.69
CA PHE A 73 19.00 -14.06 -5.33
C PHE A 73 20.40 -14.41 -4.82
N ALA A 74 21.24 -15.06 -5.64
CA ALA A 74 22.62 -15.38 -5.27
C ALA A 74 23.48 -14.11 -5.09
N SER A 75 23.22 -13.10 -5.91
CA SER A 75 23.87 -11.79 -5.82
C SER A 75 23.46 -11.05 -4.54
N ALA A 76 22.18 -11.12 -4.16
CA ALA A 76 21.69 -10.57 -2.91
C ALA A 76 22.36 -11.23 -1.70
N GLU A 77 22.42 -12.56 -1.66
CA GLU A 77 23.14 -13.31 -0.61
C GLU A 77 24.59 -12.87 -0.45
N THR A 78 25.30 -12.76 -1.59
CA THR A 78 26.71 -12.33 -1.60
C THR A 78 26.85 -10.89 -1.09
N ALA A 79 25.97 -9.99 -1.53
CA ALA A 79 25.99 -8.60 -1.13
C ALA A 79 25.66 -8.42 0.37
N VAL A 80 24.68 -9.17 0.89
CA VAL A 80 24.38 -9.21 2.33
C VAL A 80 25.59 -9.69 3.11
N ALA A 81 26.19 -10.82 2.73
CA ALA A 81 27.38 -11.35 3.40
C ALA A 81 28.57 -10.37 3.38
N ALA A 82 28.74 -9.63 2.28
CA ALA A 82 29.77 -8.59 2.19
C ALA A 82 29.50 -7.44 3.17
N LEU A 83 28.26 -6.97 3.28
CA LEU A 83 27.89 -5.92 4.25
C LEU A 83 28.08 -6.39 5.69
N GLU A 84 27.79 -7.66 6.00
CA GLU A 84 27.96 -8.22 7.34
C GLU A 84 29.39 -8.13 7.87
N CYS A 85 30.41 -7.94 7.01
CA CYS A 85 31.78 -7.71 7.46
C CYS A 85 31.93 -6.43 8.31
N HIS A 86 31.00 -5.48 8.15
CA HIS A 86 30.90 -4.23 8.89
C HIS A 86 30.13 -4.34 10.21
N ARG A 87 29.53 -5.50 10.52
CA ARG A 87 28.81 -5.71 11.78
C ARG A 87 29.72 -5.45 12.99
N GLY A 88 29.26 -4.60 13.89
CA GLY A 88 29.97 -4.09 15.06
C GLY A 88 31.09 -3.08 14.73
N LYS A 89 31.22 -2.65 13.47
CA LYS A 89 32.36 -1.86 12.98
C LYS A 89 31.94 -0.60 12.23
N VAL A 90 30.64 -0.30 12.09
CA VAL A 90 30.18 0.90 11.39
C VAL A 90 30.78 2.18 11.99
N ALA A 91 30.93 2.23 13.32
CA ALA A 91 31.58 3.34 14.02
C ALA A 91 33.05 3.55 13.63
N ALA A 92 33.76 2.50 13.23
CA ALA A 92 35.17 2.53 12.86
C ALA A 92 35.43 2.91 11.39
N LEU A 93 34.40 2.92 10.54
CA LEU A 93 34.54 3.30 9.13
C LEU A 93 34.93 4.78 8.98
N ASP A 94 35.85 5.12 8.09
CA ASP A 94 36.03 6.52 7.70
C ASP A 94 34.86 6.99 6.81
N GLY A 95 34.84 8.29 6.45
CA GLY A 95 33.72 8.85 5.68
C GLY A 95 33.55 8.22 4.29
N ALA A 96 34.65 7.82 3.62
CA ALA A 96 34.59 7.18 2.32
C ALA A 96 34.06 5.74 2.43
N ALA A 97 34.60 4.96 3.36
CA ALA A 97 34.14 3.59 3.62
C ALA A 97 32.69 3.56 4.10
N PHE A 98 32.26 4.55 4.90
CA PHE A 98 30.88 4.70 5.33
C PHE A 98 29.94 4.99 4.16
N GLY A 99 30.27 5.95 3.30
CA GLY A 99 29.49 6.23 2.09
C GLY A 99 29.39 5.02 1.15
N ASN A 100 30.49 4.30 0.96
CA ASN A 100 30.51 3.06 0.16
C ASN A 100 29.66 1.95 0.78
N ALA A 101 29.66 1.81 2.11
CA ALA A 101 28.79 0.85 2.80
C ALA A 101 27.30 1.22 2.63
N ILE A 102 26.94 2.50 2.70
CA ILE A 102 25.56 2.95 2.42
C ILE A 102 25.18 2.65 0.97
N ALA A 103 26.07 2.90 0.01
CA ALA A 103 25.81 2.58 -1.40
C ALA A 103 25.62 1.08 -1.65
N ALA A 104 26.39 0.23 -0.97
CA ALA A 104 26.20 -1.21 -1.02
C ALA A 104 24.86 -1.62 -0.39
N TYR A 105 24.48 -0.99 0.73
CA TYR A 105 23.19 -1.19 1.39
C TYR A 105 22.01 -0.79 0.49
N GLU A 106 22.08 0.36 -0.17
CA GLU A 106 21.09 0.84 -1.15
C GLU A 106 20.92 -0.20 -2.27
N LYS A 107 22.02 -0.61 -2.90
CA LYS A 107 21.99 -1.56 -4.02
C LYS A 107 21.40 -2.91 -3.65
N VAL A 108 21.74 -3.46 -2.48
CA VAL A 108 21.15 -4.74 -2.04
C VAL A 108 19.67 -4.55 -1.70
N SER A 109 19.28 -3.41 -1.10
CA SER A 109 17.88 -3.12 -0.79
C SER A 109 17.02 -3.01 -2.05
N GLU A 110 17.51 -2.36 -3.10
CA GLU A 110 16.85 -2.30 -4.41
C GLU A 110 16.68 -3.69 -5.04
N LEU A 111 17.71 -4.54 -4.93
CA LEU A 111 17.69 -5.90 -5.45
C LEU A 111 16.66 -6.78 -4.72
N LEU A 112 16.62 -6.71 -3.38
CA LEU A 112 15.61 -7.40 -2.57
C LEU A 112 14.20 -6.89 -2.91
N GLY A 113 14.04 -5.58 -3.10
CA GLY A 113 12.78 -4.96 -3.51
C GLY A 113 12.30 -5.43 -4.88
N LYS A 114 13.21 -5.55 -5.87
CA LYS A 114 12.92 -6.08 -7.20
C LYS A 114 12.41 -7.53 -7.14
N ILE A 115 13.12 -8.39 -6.39
CA ILE A 115 12.74 -9.80 -6.19
C ILE A 115 11.36 -9.90 -5.53
N GLY A 116 11.13 -9.14 -4.45
CA GLY A 116 9.85 -9.12 -3.73
C GLY A 116 8.69 -8.62 -4.57
N SER A 117 8.90 -7.54 -5.34
CA SER A 117 7.89 -6.96 -6.24
C SER A 117 7.46 -7.95 -7.30
N TYR A 118 8.42 -8.65 -7.94
CA TYR A 118 8.10 -9.71 -8.89
C TYR A 118 7.27 -10.83 -8.28
N ALA A 119 7.69 -11.34 -7.12
CA ALA A 119 6.97 -12.41 -6.46
C ALA A 119 5.54 -12.01 -6.11
N GLN A 120 5.35 -10.79 -5.59
CA GLN A 120 4.03 -10.26 -5.29
C GLN A 120 3.18 -10.15 -6.56
N LEU A 121 3.68 -9.49 -7.62
CA LEU A 121 2.95 -9.35 -8.88
C LEU A 121 2.56 -10.70 -9.47
N PHE A 122 3.49 -11.67 -9.45
CA PHE A 122 3.24 -13.03 -9.90
C PHE A 122 2.12 -13.72 -9.09
N LEU A 123 2.06 -13.55 -7.76
CA LEU A 123 0.94 -14.06 -6.97
C LEU A 123 -0.39 -13.38 -7.33
N GLN A 124 -0.39 -12.06 -7.52
CA GLN A 124 -1.60 -11.28 -7.73
C GLN A 124 -2.31 -11.60 -9.05
N GLU A 125 -1.59 -12.17 -10.04
CA GLU A 125 -2.19 -12.65 -11.29
C GLU A 125 -3.25 -13.74 -11.06
N ASN A 126 -3.03 -14.62 -10.07
CA ASN A 126 -3.95 -15.67 -9.64
C ASN A 126 -3.56 -16.16 -8.22
N MET A 127 -4.30 -15.70 -7.21
CA MET A 127 -4.09 -16.03 -5.80
C MET A 127 -4.59 -17.44 -5.43
N ASP A 128 -5.44 -18.05 -6.25
CA ASP A 128 -5.96 -19.40 -6.02
C ASP A 128 -4.99 -20.49 -6.53
N ASP A 129 -3.92 -20.11 -7.24
CA ASP A 129 -2.91 -21.02 -7.76
C ASP A 129 -1.91 -21.42 -6.66
N PRO A 130 -1.88 -22.70 -6.24
CA PRO A 130 -0.98 -23.15 -5.17
C PRO A 130 0.51 -23.05 -5.55
N VAL A 131 0.87 -23.09 -6.84
CA VAL A 131 2.26 -22.93 -7.28
C VAL A 131 2.73 -21.50 -7.06
N ARG A 132 1.88 -20.52 -7.42
CA ARG A 132 2.15 -19.09 -7.18
C ARG A 132 2.19 -18.78 -5.70
N GLY A 133 1.23 -19.32 -4.94
CA GLY A 133 1.18 -19.20 -3.48
C GLY A 133 2.48 -19.70 -2.83
N ARG A 134 2.93 -20.90 -3.19
CA ARG A 134 4.17 -21.48 -2.66
C ARG A 134 5.40 -20.67 -3.04
N PHE A 135 5.56 -20.32 -4.33
CA PHE A 135 6.67 -19.50 -4.80
C PHE A 135 6.78 -18.18 -4.04
N TYR A 136 5.64 -17.52 -3.82
CA TYR A 136 5.57 -16.29 -3.08
C TYR A 136 6.04 -16.45 -1.63
N GLN A 137 5.53 -17.45 -0.91
CA GLN A 137 5.92 -17.71 0.48
C GLN A 137 7.41 -18.05 0.59
N ASP A 138 7.91 -18.99 -0.24
CA ASP A 138 9.32 -19.37 -0.27
C ASP A 138 10.24 -18.15 -0.53
N THR A 139 9.81 -17.24 -1.41
CA THR A 139 10.54 -15.99 -1.71
C THR A 139 10.53 -15.06 -0.49
N VAL A 140 9.37 -14.80 0.10
CA VAL A 140 9.24 -13.87 1.24
C VAL A 140 10.00 -14.36 2.46
N GLU A 141 10.02 -15.66 2.74
CA GLU A 141 10.81 -16.23 3.83
C GLU A 141 12.31 -15.97 3.64
N ARG A 142 12.83 -16.16 2.43
CA ARG A 142 14.23 -15.88 2.10
C ARG A 142 14.57 -14.39 2.17
N LEU A 143 13.70 -13.53 1.64
CA LEU A 143 13.87 -12.08 1.76
C LEU A 143 13.84 -11.64 3.22
N THR A 144 13.04 -12.31 4.04
CA THR A 144 12.93 -12.04 5.48
C THR A 144 14.22 -12.38 6.23
N ASP A 145 14.83 -13.53 5.93
CA ASP A 145 16.14 -13.89 6.47
C ASP A 145 17.23 -12.86 6.08
N LEU A 146 17.29 -12.52 4.79
CA LEU A 146 18.26 -11.55 4.26
C LEU A 146 18.09 -10.15 4.90
N GLY A 147 16.87 -9.66 5.00
CA GLY A 147 16.58 -8.37 5.63
C GLY A 147 16.91 -8.37 7.13
N GLY A 148 16.64 -9.47 7.85
CA GLY A 148 17.06 -9.63 9.24
C GLY A 148 18.58 -9.57 9.41
N ARG A 149 19.34 -10.15 8.48
CA ARG A 149 20.81 -10.06 8.47
C ARG A 149 21.32 -8.64 8.20
N LEU A 150 20.59 -7.80 7.47
CA LEU A 150 20.95 -6.41 7.21
C LEU A 150 20.58 -5.43 8.33
N LEU A 151 19.70 -5.81 9.25
CA LEU A 151 19.12 -4.93 10.28
C LEU A 151 20.18 -4.21 11.14
N PHE A 152 21.33 -4.84 11.40
CA PHE A 152 22.39 -4.20 12.19
C PHE A 152 22.88 -2.89 11.57
N PHE A 153 22.85 -2.77 10.24
CA PHE A 153 23.51 -1.66 9.57
C PHE A 153 22.83 -0.33 9.93
N THR A 154 21.49 -0.32 9.90
CA THR A 154 20.70 0.86 10.25
C THR A 154 20.67 1.11 11.75
N LEU A 155 20.59 0.05 12.57
CA LEU A 155 20.69 0.16 14.04
C LEU A 155 22.04 0.73 14.49
N GLU A 156 23.14 0.29 13.90
CA GLU A 156 24.47 0.81 14.20
C GLU A 156 24.63 2.27 13.77
N ILE A 157 24.08 2.65 12.60
CA ILE A 157 24.02 4.05 12.18
C ILE A 157 23.26 4.89 13.20
N ASN A 158 22.11 4.41 13.70
CA ASN A 158 21.32 5.10 14.72
C ASN A 158 22.03 5.24 16.06
N ARG A 159 22.94 4.31 16.38
CA ARG A 159 23.73 4.38 17.63
C ARG A 159 24.96 5.27 17.53
N LEU A 160 25.39 5.69 16.34
CA LEU A 160 26.55 6.57 16.20
C LEU A 160 26.39 7.85 17.02
N ASP A 161 27.45 8.25 17.71
CA ASP A 161 27.53 9.58 18.32
C ASP A 161 27.45 10.67 17.25
N GLU A 162 26.78 11.78 17.57
CA GLU A 162 26.57 12.89 16.63
C GLU A 162 27.88 13.41 16.03
N LYS A 163 28.95 13.51 16.85
CA LYS A 163 30.27 13.94 16.38
C LYS A 163 30.90 12.94 15.40
N VAL A 164 30.74 11.64 15.67
CA VAL A 164 31.27 10.57 14.83
C VAL A 164 30.53 10.55 13.51
N LEU A 165 29.20 10.65 13.54
CA LEU A 165 28.38 10.72 12.34
C LEU A 165 28.72 11.96 11.50
N ALA A 166 28.76 13.15 12.12
CA ALA A 166 29.11 14.39 11.44
C ALA A 166 30.48 14.33 10.74
N ALA A 167 31.48 13.71 11.38
CA ALA A 167 32.80 13.52 10.76
C ALA A 167 32.76 12.61 9.53
N LYS A 168 31.97 11.52 9.56
CA LYS A 168 31.78 10.65 8.38
C LYS A 168 31.05 11.38 7.25
N MET A 169 29.98 12.12 7.59
CA MET A 169 29.13 12.85 6.65
C MET A 169 29.83 14.03 5.98
N ALA A 170 31.00 14.45 6.44
CA ALA A 170 31.81 15.46 5.77
C ALA A 170 32.44 14.95 4.46
N HIS A 171 32.52 13.63 4.25
CA HIS A 171 33.03 13.06 3.00
C HIS A 171 31.95 13.05 1.90
N PRO A 172 32.25 13.42 0.64
CA PRO A 172 31.24 13.51 -0.44
C PRO A 172 30.41 12.23 -0.66
N ASP A 173 31.06 11.06 -0.58
CA ASP A 173 30.38 9.76 -0.77
C ASP A 173 29.33 9.46 0.30
N ALA A 174 29.51 9.98 1.52
CA ALA A 174 28.51 9.88 2.59
C ALA A 174 27.51 11.05 2.52
N ALA A 175 27.98 12.26 2.22
CA ALA A 175 27.18 13.49 2.20
C ALA A 175 25.96 13.39 1.26
N ARG A 176 26.09 12.69 0.12
CA ARG A 176 24.97 12.49 -0.82
C ARG A 176 23.77 11.76 -0.20
N TYR A 177 24.01 10.97 0.84
CA TYR A 177 22.99 10.22 1.59
C TYR A 177 22.46 10.98 2.81
N ALA A 178 22.81 12.25 2.99
CA ALA A 178 22.38 13.04 4.16
C ALA A 178 20.87 13.04 4.40
N PRO A 179 19.98 13.12 3.37
CA PRO A 179 18.54 12.99 3.60
C PRO A 179 18.18 11.64 4.22
N TRP A 180 18.62 10.53 3.61
CA TRP A 180 18.34 9.18 4.11
C TRP A 180 18.87 8.97 5.53
N VAL A 181 20.09 9.43 5.82
CA VAL A 181 20.67 9.33 7.18
C VAL A 181 19.87 10.17 8.18
N ARG A 182 19.50 11.42 7.84
CA ARG A 182 18.66 12.26 8.71
C ARG A 182 17.37 11.54 9.08
N ASP A 183 16.71 10.95 8.10
CA ASP A 183 15.41 10.33 8.30
C ASP A 183 15.53 9.00 9.03
N LEU A 184 16.57 8.22 8.77
CA LEU A 184 16.89 7.04 9.56
C LEU A 184 17.08 7.39 11.05
N ARG A 185 17.73 8.52 11.34
CA ARG A 185 18.06 8.95 12.70
C ARG A 185 16.85 9.36 13.54
N VAL A 186 15.67 9.57 12.95
CA VAL A 186 14.47 9.93 13.71
C VAL A 186 14.00 8.79 14.62
N SER A 187 14.31 7.53 14.28
CA SER A 187 13.90 6.37 15.09
C SER A 187 14.83 6.09 16.26
N ARG A 188 15.99 6.76 16.34
CA ARG A 188 17.06 6.47 17.31
C ARG A 188 16.59 6.32 18.76
N GLU A 189 15.67 7.17 19.22
CA GLU A 189 15.17 7.14 20.60
C GLU A 189 14.21 5.99 20.89
N HIS A 190 13.71 5.33 19.83
CA HIS A 190 12.69 4.28 19.83
C HIS A 190 13.25 2.91 19.40
N ASP A 191 14.49 2.87 18.89
CA ASP A 191 15.21 1.64 18.60
C ASP A 191 15.54 0.89 19.89
N LEU A 192 15.42 -0.43 19.85
CA LEU A 192 15.75 -1.35 20.94
C LEU A 192 17.19 -1.90 20.79
N SER A 193 17.58 -2.78 21.70
CA SER A 193 18.82 -3.56 21.53
C SER A 193 18.67 -4.55 20.38
N ASP A 194 19.80 -4.96 19.77
CA ASP A 194 19.78 -5.87 18.60
C ASP A 194 19.02 -7.17 18.89
N ASP A 195 19.21 -7.76 20.06
CA ASP A 195 18.50 -8.98 20.46
C ASP A 195 16.98 -8.77 20.59
N LEU A 196 16.54 -7.59 21.03
CA LEU A 196 15.12 -7.28 21.16
C LEU A 196 14.51 -6.96 19.80
N GLU A 197 15.20 -6.20 18.95
CA GLU A 197 14.75 -5.93 17.58
C GLU A 197 14.59 -7.24 16.80
N ARG A 198 15.59 -8.13 16.92
CA ARG A 198 15.53 -9.47 16.34
C ARG A 198 14.37 -10.29 16.90
N LEU A 199 14.18 -10.28 18.22
CA LEU A 199 13.08 -11.01 18.86
C LEU A 199 11.71 -10.52 18.37
N PHE A 200 11.49 -9.20 18.31
CA PHE A 200 10.24 -8.62 17.79
C PHE A 200 10.00 -9.03 16.34
N LEU A 201 11.04 -8.96 15.50
CA LEU A 201 10.98 -9.39 14.11
C LEU A 201 10.59 -10.87 14.00
N GLU A 202 11.30 -11.77 14.65
CA GLU A 202 11.02 -13.22 14.62
C GLU A 202 9.63 -13.56 15.17
N LYS A 203 9.22 -12.89 16.26
CA LYS A 203 7.89 -13.10 16.86
C LYS A 203 6.76 -12.56 16.00
N SER A 204 6.97 -11.48 15.24
CA SER A 204 5.91 -10.84 14.44
C SER A 204 5.20 -11.83 13.50
N THR A 205 5.93 -12.79 12.93
CA THR A 205 5.41 -13.84 12.04
C THR A 205 4.35 -14.71 12.72
N THR A 206 4.57 -15.07 13.99
CA THR A 206 3.64 -15.91 14.77
C THR A 206 2.69 -15.11 15.66
N GLY A 207 2.96 -13.80 15.84
CA GLY A 207 2.11 -12.85 16.53
C GLY A 207 1.26 -12.05 15.56
N ARG A 208 1.52 -10.73 15.46
CA ARG A 208 0.78 -9.77 14.63
C ARG A 208 0.39 -10.30 13.24
N THR A 209 1.36 -10.81 12.48
CA THR A 209 1.14 -11.26 11.10
C THR A 209 0.16 -12.42 11.01
N ALA A 210 0.20 -13.37 11.96
CA ALA A 210 -0.74 -14.49 12.01
C ALA A 210 -2.18 -14.02 12.30
N TRP A 211 -2.36 -13.02 13.16
CA TRP A 211 -3.67 -12.44 13.47
C TRP A 211 -4.25 -11.64 12.30
N VAL A 212 -3.41 -10.89 11.57
CA VAL A 212 -3.82 -10.21 10.33
C VAL A 212 -4.22 -11.24 9.28
N ARG A 213 -3.42 -12.29 9.08
CA ARG A 213 -3.77 -13.38 8.15
C ARG A 213 -5.10 -14.05 8.51
N LEU A 214 -5.34 -14.33 9.80
CA LEU A 214 -6.61 -14.89 10.26
C LEU A 214 -7.80 -13.96 9.91
N PHE A 215 -7.64 -12.65 10.07
CA PHE A 215 -8.66 -11.67 9.68
C PHE A 215 -8.95 -11.72 8.17
N ASP A 216 -7.89 -11.68 7.36
CA ASP A 216 -8.00 -11.65 5.90
C ASP A 216 -8.61 -12.95 5.34
N GLU A 217 -8.13 -14.11 5.80
CA GLU A 217 -8.67 -15.41 5.42
C GLU A 217 -10.15 -15.55 5.84
N THR A 218 -10.50 -15.05 7.04
CA THR A 218 -11.88 -15.04 7.50
C THR A 218 -12.74 -14.20 6.57
N LEU A 219 -12.34 -12.96 6.23
CA LEU A 219 -13.08 -12.09 5.33
C LEU A 219 -13.22 -12.70 3.92
N ALA A 220 -12.17 -13.33 3.40
CA ALA A 220 -12.19 -13.97 2.08
C ALA A 220 -13.14 -15.17 2.02
N ALA A 221 -13.20 -15.96 3.09
CA ALA A 221 -14.07 -17.12 3.20
C ALA A 221 -15.55 -16.74 3.47
N MET A 222 -15.83 -15.53 3.94
CA MET A 222 -17.18 -15.10 4.27
C MET A 222 -18.13 -15.12 3.07
N ARG A 223 -19.40 -15.45 3.35
CA ARG A 223 -20.52 -15.33 2.42
C ARG A 223 -21.63 -14.51 3.05
N CYS A 224 -22.23 -13.64 2.25
CA CYS A 224 -23.35 -12.77 2.61
C CYS A 224 -24.61 -13.29 1.92
N ALA A 225 -25.66 -13.57 2.69
CA ALA A 225 -26.97 -13.89 2.13
C ALA A 225 -27.64 -12.60 1.65
N VAL A 226 -27.79 -12.44 0.34
CA VAL A 226 -28.39 -11.25 -0.30
C VAL A 226 -29.61 -11.72 -1.09
N GLY A 227 -30.77 -11.71 -0.44
CA GLY A 227 -31.99 -12.30 -0.99
C GLY A 227 -31.84 -13.81 -1.10
N SER A 228 -31.97 -14.36 -2.31
CA SER A 228 -31.70 -15.78 -2.59
C SER A 228 -30.25 -16.07 -2.98
N GLU A 229 -29.42 -15.03 -3.17
CA GLU A 229 -28.02 -15.19 -3.59
C GLU A 229 -27.11 -15.35 -2.37
N SER A 230 -26.09 -16.21 -2.49
CA SER A 230 -24.98 -16.31 -1.55
C SER A 230 -23.75 -15.69 -2.20
N LEU A 231 -23.41 -14.46 -1.80
CA LEU A 231 -22.36 -13.65 -2.41
C LEU A 231 -21.11 -13.61 -1.53
N THR A 232 -19.93 -13.45 -2.13
CA THR A 232 -18.74 -13.04 -1.38
C THR A 232 -18.95 -11.65 -0.77
N LEU A 233 -18.13 -11.28 0.23
CA LEU A 233 -18.20 -9.95 0.83
C LEU A 233 -17.98 -8.83 -0.21
N THR A 234 -17.03 -9.01 -1.13
CA THR A 234 -16.74 -8.05 -2.21
C THR A 234 -17.93 -7.88 -3.16
N GLU A 235 -18.53 -8.98 -3.61
CA GLU A 235 -19.72 -8.92 -4.48
C GLU A 235 -20.89 -8.23 -3.78
N ALA A 236 -21.13 -8.55 -2.50
CA ALA A 236 -22.18 -7.91 -1.71
C ALA A 236 -21.92 -6.40 -1.53
N LEU A 237 -20.68 -5.99 -1.24
CA LEU A 237 -20.31 -4.57 -1.15
C LEU A 237 -20.52 -3.84 -2.48
N ASN A 238 -20.22 -4.46 -3.61
CA ASN A 238 -20.48 -3.90 -4.94
C ASN A 238 -21.97 -3.65 -5.18
N ARG A 239 -22.87 -4.49 -4.63
CA ARG A 239 -24.33 -4.27 -4.71
C ARG A 239 -24.79 -3.01 -3.99
N LEU A 240 -23.99 -2.40 -3.10
CA LEU A 240 -24.32 -1.10 -2.48
C LEU A 240 -24.30 0.08 -3.47
N SER A 241 -23.74 -0.12 -4.67
CA SER A 241 -23.76 0.86 -5.75
C SER A 241 -24.80 0.54 -6.83
N ASP A 242 -25.70 -0.43 -6.60
CA ASP A 242 -26.77 -0.76 -7.54
C ASP A 242 -27.76 0.40 -7.68
N PRO A 243 -28.27 0.74 -8.88
CA PRO A 243 -29.28 1.78 -9.03
C PRO A 243 -30.59 1.47 -8.30
N GLN A 244 -30.95 0.19 -8.11
CA GLN A 244 -32.19 -0.21 -7.46
C GLN A 244 -32.09 -0.19 -5.93
N PRO A 245 -32.92 0.60 -5.21
CA PRO A 245 -32.84 0.74 -3.76
C PRO A 245 -32.98 -0.57 -2.98
N GLU A 246 -33.91 -1.44 -3.37
CA GLU A 246 -34.16 -2.71 -2.66
C GLU A 246 -32.98 -3.68 -2.75
N ARG A 247 -32.24 -3.66 -3.88
CA ARG A 247 -31.02 -4.48 -4.03
C ARG A 247 -29.93 -4.00 -3.08
N ARG A 248 -29.73 -2.68 -2.97
CA ARG A 248 -28.77 -2.09 -2.01
C ARG A 248 -29.15 -2.43 -0.57
N LYS A 249 -30.43 -2.28 -0.22
CA LYS A 249 -30.95 -2.56 1.12
C LYS A 249 -30.74 -4.02 1.51
N THR A 250 -31.13 -4.94 0.63
CA THR A 250 -30.96 -6.38 0.84
C THR A 250 -29.47 -6.74 1.01
N ALA A 251 -28.59 -6.17 0.18
CA ALA A 251 -27.15 -6.36 0.32
C ALA A 251 -26.62 -5.85 1.66
N ALA A 252 -27.01 -4.64 2.07
CA ALA A 252 -26.59 -4.05 3.34
C ALA A 252 -27.00 -4.89 4.56
N HIS A 253 -28.21 -5.45 4.55
CA HIS A 253 -28.64 -6.38 5.61
C HIS A 253 -27.84 -7.68 5.58
N GLY A 254 -27.60 -8.26 4.41
CA GLY A 254 -26.78 -9.46 4.26
C GLY A 254 -25.35 -9.28 4.77
N ILE A 255 -24.72 -8.15 4.42
CA ILE A 255 -23.39 -7.76 4.91
C ILE A 255 -23.41 -7.58 6.44
N GLY A 256 -24.41 -6.86 6.95
CA GLY A 256 -24.56 -6.60 8.38
C GLY A 256 -24.71 -7.88 9.20
N ALA A 257 -25.52 -8.84 8.72
CA ALA A 257 -25.68 -10.13 9.36
C ALA A 257 -24.39 -10.96 9.33
N ALA A 258 -23.75 -11.08 8.17
CA ALA A 258 -22.52 -11.87 8.02
C ALA A 258 -21.37 -11.33 8.88
N LEU A 259 -21.20 -10.00 8.95
CA LEU A 259 -20.21 -9.37 9.84
C LEU A 259 -20.62 -9.51 11.32
N GLY A 260 -21.91 -9.38 11.62
CA GLY A 260 -22.47 -9.57 12.96
C GLY A 260 -22.16 -10.96 13.54
N ASP A 261 -22.31 -12.01 12.73
CA ASP A 261 -21.99 -13.39 13.10
C ASP A 261 -20.50 -13.59 13.44
N LYS A 262 -19.62 -12.76 12.89
CA LYS A 262 -18.17 -12.77 13.17
C LYS A 262 -17.72 -11.75 14.21
N SER A 263 -18.64 -10.97 14.78
CA SER A 263 -18.33 -9.86 15.70
C SER A 263 -17.43 -10.26 16.86
N ARG A 264 -17.66 -11.43 17.50
CA ARG A 264 -16.81 -11.94 18.60
C ARG A 264 -15.38 -12.22 18.14
N LEU A 265 -15.22 -12.85 16.97
CA LEU A 265 -13.91 -13.15 16.39
C LEU A 265 -13.17 -11.85 16.05
N PHE A 266 -13.81 -10.94 15.32
CA PHE A 266 -13.18 -9.67 14.96
C PHE A 266 -12.85 -8.81 16.18
N THR A 267 -13.68 -8.83 17.22
CA THR A 267 -13.37 -8.16 18.50
C THR A 267 -12.11 -8.74 19.14
N LEU A 268 -11.97 -10.07 19.19
CA LEU A 268 -10.76 -10.71 19.71
C LEU A 268 -9.53 -10.34 18.89
N ILE A 269 -9.61 -10.42 17.55
CA ILE A 269 -8.51 -10.06 16.66
C ILE A 269 -8.08 -8.61 16.90
N THR A 270 -9.03 -7.66 16.89
CA THR A 270 -8.73 -6.23 17.09
C THR A 270 -8.11 -5.97 18.46
N ASN A 271 -8.66 -6.56 19.53
CA ASN A 271 -8.14 -6.35 20.88
C ASN A 271 -6.74 -6.94 21.06
N THR A 272 -6.47 -8.12 20.48
CA THR A 272 -5.14 -8.74 20.53
C THR A 272 -4.13 -7.88 19.78
N LEU A 273 -4.44 -7.43 18.55
CA LEU A 273 -3.57 -6.55 17.78
C LEU A 273 -3.33 -5.19 18.46
N ALA A 274 -4.37 -4.63 19.09
CA ALA A 274 -4.24 -3.39 19.86
C ALA A 274 -3.34 -3.58 21.07
N LYS A 275 -3.44 -4.71 21.78
CA LYS A 275 -2.58 -4.99 22.94
C LYS A 275 -1.15 -5.31 22.54
N ASP A 276 -0.95 -6.08 21.48
CA ASP A 276 0.37 -6.36 20.89
C ASP A 276 1.09 -5.07 20.51
N LYS A 277 0.40 -4.18 19.77
CA LYS A 277 0.90 -2.85 19.45
C LYS A 277 1.21 -2.01 20.70
N ALA A 278 0.34 -2.01 21.71
CA ALA A 278 0.58 -1.25 22.94
C ALA A 278 1.83 -1.74 23.69
N ILE A 279 2.07 -3.06 23.72
CA ILE A 279 3.30 -3.63 24.30
C ILE A 279 4.53 -3.13 23.52
N GLU A 280 4.49 -3.17 22.20
CA GLU A 280 5.60 -2.67 21.38
C GLU A 280 5.83 -1.16 21.58
N ASP A 281 4.76 -0.36 21.56
CA ASP A 281 4.82 1.08 21.79
C ASP A 281 5.43 1.40 23.18
N ASP A 282 5.10 0.63 24.23
CA ASP A 282 5.68 0.78 25.57
C ASP A 282 7.19 0.52 25.58
N TRP A 283 7.64 -0.58 24.96
CA TRP A 283 9.07 -0.91 24.85
C TRP A 283 9.84 0.15 24.07
N ARG A 284 9.25 0.64 22.98
CA ARG A 284 9.79 1.68 22.12
C ARG A 284 9.55 3.10 22.66
N LYS A 285 8.89 3.25 23.82
CA LYS A 285 8.63 4.53 24.50
C LYS A 285 7.85 5.55 23.67
N PHE A 286 6.92 5.07 22.83
CA PHE A 286 6.04 5.98 22.10
C PHE A 286 4.99 6.59 23.04
N PRO A 287 4.81 7.92 23.05
CA PRO A 287 3.93 8.59 24.00
C PRO A 287 2.44 8.35 23.70
N ARG A 288 2.10 8.08 22.43
CA ARG A 288 0.74 7.80 21.98
C ARG A 288 0.74 6.66 20.96
N PRO A 289 -0.37 5.91 20.82
CA PRO A 289 -0.46 4.84 19.83
C PRO A 289 -0.24 5.29 18.37
N VAL A 290 -0.51 6.56 18.07
CA VAL A 290 -0.35 7.13 16.72
C VAL A 290 1.10 7.58 16.45
N SER A 291 1.88 7.89 17.50
CA SER A 291 3.19 8.55 17.37
C SER A 291 4.18 7.73 16.54
N SER A 292 4.16 6.40 16.67
CA SER A 292 5.04 5.54 15.88
C SER A 292 4.75 5.61 14.38
N ARG A 293 3.47 5.70 13.99
CA ARG A 293 3.09 5.85 12.57
C ARG A 293 3.35 7.28 12.07
N ASN A 294 3.16 8.29 12.91
CA ASN A 294 3.43 9.68 12.55
C ASN A 294 4.93 9.91 12.33
N LEU A 295 5.76 9.42 13.26
CA LEU A 295 7.22 9.46 13.15
C LEU A 295 7.71 8.73 11.88
N ALA A 296 7.18 7.55 11.59
CA ALA A 296 7.53 6.79 10.38
C ALA A 296 7.16 7.54 9.07
N ASN A 297 6.18 8.45 9.13
CA ASN A 297 5.82 9.33 8.00
C ASN A 297 6.57 10.68 8.05
N LEU A 298 7.46 10.89 9.02
CA LEU A 298 8.16 12.15 9.28
C LEU A 298 7.19 13.33 9.50
N VAL A 299 6.14 13.08 10.28
CA VAL A 299 5.12 14.08 10.62
C VAL A 299 4.98 14.16 12.13
N GLU A 300 4.95 15.38 12.66
CA GLU A 300 4.69 15.62 14.07
C GLU A 300 3.25 15.30 14.45
N ASP A 301 3.09 14.87 15.70
CA ASP A 301 1.82 14.44 16.28
C ASP A 301 0.73 15.52 16.20
N GLU A 302 1.11 16.79 16.42
CA GLU A 302 0.22 17.94 16.40
C GLU A 302 -0.25 18.29 14.98
N VAL A 303 0.53 17.98 13.95
CA VAL A 303 0.15 18.20 12.55
C VAL A 303 -1.00 17.27 12.18
N VAL A 304 -0.92 16.00 12.60
CA VAL A 304 -1.98 15.02 12.38
C VAL A 304 -3.22 15.39 13.20
N ASP A 305 -3.05 15.84 14.44
CA ASP A 305 -4.17 16.30 15.27
C ASP A 305 -4.88 17.51 14.65
N ALA A 306 -4.13 18.47 14.09
CA ALA A 306 -4.67 19.63 13.40
C ALA A 306 -5.49 19.22 12.16
N LEU A 307 -5.01 18.26 11.37
CA LEU A 307 -5.75 17.69 10.25
C LEU A 307 -7.07 17.05 10.72
N VAL A 308 -7.03 16.21 11.77
CA VAL A 308 -8.22 15.55 12.31
C VAL A 308 -9.23 16.58 12.83
N ALA A 309 -8.77 17.60 13.55
CA ALA A 309 -9.60 18.67 14.08
C ALA A 309 -10.26 19.48 12.95
N ALA A 310 -9.51 19.88 11.93
CA ALA A 310 -10.02 20.62 10.76
C ALA A 310 -11.07 19.81 9.99
N VAL A 311 -10.82 18.52 9.77
CA VAL A 311 -11.78 17.62 9.11
C VAL A 311 -13.05 17.47 9.93
N LYS A 312 -12.95 17.22 11.24
CA LYS A 312 -14.14 17.08 12.12
C LYS A 312 -14.93 18.38 12.22
N GLY A 313 -14.24 19.52 12.33
CA GLY A 313 -14.87 20.84 12.39
C GLY A 313 -15.65 21.20 11.13
N SER A 314 -15.26 20.66 9.97
CA SER A 314 -15.90 20.95 8.68
C SER A 314 -17.02 19.97 8.29
N TYR A 315 -17.36 18.97 9.12
CA TYR A 315 -18.37 17.96 8.77
C TYR A 315 -19.73 18.54 8.39
N ALA A 316 -20.17 19.60 9.09
CA ALA A 316 -21.44 20.26 8.79
C ALA A 316 -21.45 20.88 7.37
N GLU A 317 -20.37 21.57 7.01
CA GLU A 317 -20.25 22.31 5.77
C GLU A 317 -19.93 21.42 4.55
N THR A 318 -19.30 20.27 4.81
CA THR A 318 -18.85 19.33 3.77
C THR A 318 -19.74 18.08 3.73
N ALA A 319 -19.42 17.06 4.54
CA ALA A 319 -20.05 15.75 4.48
C ALA A 319 -21.57 15.79 4.73
N HIS A 320 -22.03 16.51 5.74
CA HIS A 320 -23.46 16.62 6.06
C HIS A 320 -24.21 17.34 4.95
N ARG A 321 -23.70 18.48 4.47
CA ARG A 321 -24.27 19.22 3.33
C ARG A 321 -24.34 18.34 2.07
N TYR A 322 -23.27 17.60 1.76
CA TYR A 322 -23.25 16.69 0.61
C TYR A 322 -24.32 15.60 0.74
N TYR A 323 -24.44 14.94 1.90
CA TYR A 323 -25.45 13.89 2.08
C TYR A 323 -26.88 14.43 2.09
N GLN A 324 -27.12 15.65 2.58
CA GLN A 324 -28.41 16.33 2.43
C GLN A 324 -28.74 16.64 0.97
N MET A 325 -27.77 17.12 0.19
CA MET A 325 -27.94 17.34 -1.25
C MET A 325 -28.21 16.03 -1.99
N LYS A 326 -27.46 14.98 -1.69
CA LYS A 326 -27.65 13.65 -2.28
C LYS A 326 -29.00 13.04 -1.90
N ALA A 327 -29.49 13.23 -0.68
CA ALA A 327 -30.85 12.84 -0.28
C ALA A 327 -31.89 13.49 -1.21
N LYS A 328 -31.80 14.81 -1.40
CA LYS A 328 -32.70 15.56 -2.31
C LYS A 328 -32.62 15.05 -3.75
N TRP A 329 -31.42 14.80 -4.28
CA TRP A 329 -31.26 14.25 -5.63
C TRP A 329 -31.84 12.85 -5.78
N LEU A 330 -31.88 12.06 -4.72
CA LEU A 330 -32.52 10.74 -4.68
C LEU A 330 -34.02 10.79 -4.31
N GLY A 331 -34.60 11.98 -4.15
CA GLY A 331 -36.00 12.15 -3.76
C GLY A 331 -36.30 11.69 -2.34
N LYS A 332 -35.32 11.75 -1.43
CA LYS A 332 -35.44 11.35 -0.02
C LYS A 332 -35.26 12.53 0.92
N ASP A 333 -35.91 12.46 2.07
CA ASP A 333 -35.70 13.42 3.18
C ASP A 333 -34.34 13.17 3.88
N GLN A 334 -33.97 11.91 4.03
CA GLN A 334 -32.71 11.47 4.62
C GLN A 334 -32.19 10.23 3.88
N LEU A 335 -30.86 10.06 3.83
CA LEU A 335 -30.25 8.85 3.28
C LEU A 335 -30.26 7.72 4.29
N ASP A 336 -30.72 6.55 3.84
CA ASP A 336 -30.41 5.30 4.51
C ASP A 336 -28.92 4.96 4.37
N THR A 337 -28.39 4.12 5.25
CA THR A 337 -26.97 3.74 5.23
C THR A 337 -26.55 3.09 3.90
N TRP A 338 -27.47 2.36 3.25
CA TRP A 338 -27.23 1.69 1.97
C TRP A 338 -27.33 2.62 0.75
N ASP A 339 -27.74 3.87 0.91
CA ASP A 339 -27.80 4.85 -0.20
C ASP A 339 -26.54 5.71 -0.32
N ARG A 340 -25.59 5.58 0.60
CA ARG A 340 -24.35 6.36 0.57
C ARG A 340 -23.59 6.16 -0.74
N ASN A 341 -23.61 4.95 -1.28
CA ASN A 341 -22.94 4.58 -2.54
C ASN A 341 -23.88 4.56 -3.74
N ALA A 342 -25.18 4.89 -3.56
CA ALA A 342 -26.13 4.89 -4.65
C ALA A 342 -25.66 5.83 -5.78
N PRO A 343 -25.78 5.41 -7.05
CA PRO A 343 -25.54 6.31 -8.17
C PRO A 343 -26.56 7.45 -8.17
N LEU A 344 -26.18 8.61 -8.70
CA LEU A 344 -27.13 9.70 -8.91
C LEU A 344 -28.07 9.34 -10.07
N PRO A 345 -29.37 9.72 -10.02
CA PRO A 345 -30.33 9.30 -11.05
C PRO A 345 -30.00 9.82 -12.46
N GLN A 346 -29.23 10.91 -12.55
CA GLN A 346 -28.80 11.55 -13.80
C GLN A 346 -27.32 11.24 -14.13
N GLY A 347 -26.72 10.25 -13.46
CA GLY A 347 -25.32 9.88 -13.69
C GLY A 347 -25.12 9.26 -15.07
N ASP A 348 -23.97 9.55 -15.68
CA ASP A 348 -23.49 8.81 -16.84
C ASP A 348 -23.04 7.42 -16.38
N HIS A 349 -23.71 6.39 -16.89
CA HIS A 349 -23.42 4.97 -16.61
C HIS A 349 -22.88 4.23 -17.83
N ARG A 350 -22.41 4.97 -18.85
CA ARG A 350 -21.79 4.36 -20.02
C ARG A 350 -20.54 3.59 -19.61
N LYS A 351 -20.36 2.44 -20.26
CA LYS A 351 -19.08 1.73 -20.23
C LYS A 351 -18.13 2.48 -21.17
N ILE A 352 -16.91 2.74 -20.70
CA ILE A 352 -15.88 3.43 -21.49
C ILE A 352 -14.97 2.35 -22.12
N PRO A 353 -14.85 2.29 -23.46
CA PRO A 353 -13.91 1.39 -24.13
C PRO A 353 -12.46 1.64 -23.71
N TRP A 354 -11.62 0.60 -23.73
CA TRP A 354 -10.23 0.71 -23.29
C TRP A 354 -9.42 1.77 -24.05
N THR A 355 -9.60 1.84 -25.37
CA THR A 355 -8.93 2.83 -26.23
C THR A 355 -9.31 4.27 -25.85
N GLU A 356 -10.57 4.49 -25.51
CA GLU A 356 -11.05 5.79 -25.03
C GLU A 356 -10.52 6.10 -23.63
N ALA A 357 -10.49 5.11 -22.73
CA ALA A 357 -9.92 5.27 -21.39
C ALA A 357 -8.43 5.63 -21.44
N ARG A 358 -7.63 4.94 -22.27
CA ARG A 358 -6.23 5.28 -22.54
C ARG A 358 -6.09 6.73 -22.98
N ARG A 359 -6.86 7.13 -24.00
CA ARG A 359 -6.82 8.50 -24.52
C ARG A 359 -7.17 9.54 -23.44
N ILE A 360 -8.26 9.34 -22.69
CA ILE A 360 -8.68 10.25 -21.61
C ILE A 360 -7.56 10.42 -20.58
N VAL A 361 -6.93 9.32 -20.16
CA VAL A 361 -5.86 9.36 -19.15
C VAL A 361 -4.61 10.05 -19.71
N THR A 362 -4.15 9.69 -20.92
CA THR A 362 -2.99 10.34 -21.56
C THR A 362 -3.25 11.84 -21.77
N ASP A 363 -4.41 12.22 -22.30
CA ASP A 363 -4.78 13.62 -22.54
C ASP A 363 -4.81 14.42 -21.23
N ALA A 364 -5.32 13.83 -20.15
CA ALA A 364 -5.38 14.49 -18.84
C ALA A 364 -3.97 14.76 -18.27
N TYR A 365 -3.07 13.77 -18.32
CA TYR A 365 -1.68 13.96 -17.88
C TYR A 365 -0.91 14.90 -18.81
N GLY A 366 -1.12 14.80 -20.12
CA GLY A 366 -0.49 15.67 -21.13
C GLY A 366 -0.93 17.13 -21.03
N GLY A 367 -2.19 17.37 -20.65
CA GLY A 367 -2.70 18.70 -20.36
C GLY A 367 -2.01 19.38 -19.17
N PHE A 368 -1.43 18.60 -18.26
CA PHE A 368 -0.59 19.12 -17.16
C PHE A 368 0.89 19.19 -17.55
N SER A 369 1.45 18.10 -18.10
CA SER A 369 2.84 18.02 -18.52
C SER A 369 3.05 16.97 -19.61
N PRO A 370 3.68 17.33 -20.76
CA PRO A 370 4.04 16.35 -21.79
C PRO A 370 4.88 15.18 -21.26
N GLY A 371 5.80 15.43 -20.32
CA GLY A 371 6.63 14.39 -19.74
C GLY A 371 5.85 13.37 -18.90
N LEU A 372 4.73 13.75 -18.28
CA LEU A 372 3.86 12.79 -17.61
C LEU A 372 3.08 11.92 -18.61
N ALA A 373 2.65 12.50 -19.73
CA ALA A 373 2.04 11.72 -20.80
C ALA A 373 3.02 10.68 -21.37
N GLU A 374 4.30 11.02 -21.55
CA GLU A 374 5.34 10.07 -21.98
C GLU A 374 5.52 8.90 -20.99
N ILE A 375 5.45 9.17 -19.68
CA ILE A 375 5.49 8.11 -18.66
C ILE A 375 4.26 7.21 -18.78
N VAL A 376 3.07 7.80 -18.87
CA VAL A 376 1.81 7.06 -18.99
C VAL A 376 1.77 6.21 -20.25
N GLU A 377 2.19 6.75 -21.39
CA GLU A 377 2.27 6.00 -22.65
C GLU A 377 3.22 4.81 -22.54
N ARG A 378 4.34 4.96 -21.83
CA ARG A 378 5.26 3.85 -21.58
C ARG A 378 4.60 2.70 -20.83
N PHE A 379 3.69 2.95 -19.88
CA PHE A 379 2.96 1.88 -19.18
C PHE A 379 2.08 1.07 -20.14
N PHE A 380 1.44 1.73 -21.11
CA PHE A 380 0.65 1.04 -22.15
C PHE A 380 1.56 0.27 -23.12
N GLU A 381 2.63 0.89 -23.61
CA GLU A 381 3.55 0.30 -24.59
C GLU A 381 4.32 -0.91 -24.03
N ARG A 382 4.80 -0.80 -22.79
CA ARG A 382 5.57 -1.85 -22.12
C ARG A 382 4.71 -2.94 -21.50
N ARG A 383 3.38 -2.81 -21.59
CA ARG A 383 2.42 -3.70 -20.95
C ARG A 383 2.69 -3.80 -19.45
N TRP A 384 2.69 -2.67 -18.75
CA TRP A 384 2.81 -2.65 -17.27
C TRP A 384 1.45 -2.63 -16.57
N ILE A 385 0.36 -2.83 -17.32
CA ILE A 385 -1.01 -2.77 -16.82
C ILE A 385 -1.66 -4.14 -17.02
N ASP A 386 -2.22 -4.69 -15.94
CA ASP A 386 -3.09 -5.87 -15.97
C ASP A 386 -4.52 -5.45 -15.65
N ALA A 387 -5.29 -5.19 -16.70
CA ALA A 387 -6.65 -4.63 -16.62
C ALA A 387 -7.78 -5.66 -16.45
N PRO A 388 -7.77 -6.85 -17.08
CA PRO A 388 -8.91 -7.77 -17.00
C PRO A 388 -9.22 -8.21 -15.57
N ALA A 389 -10.50 -8.24 -15.21
CA ALA A 389 -10.96 -8.96 -14.04
C ALA A 389 -11.15 -10.43 -14.41
N ARG A 390 -10.46 -11.34 -13.70
CA ARG A 390 -10.52 -12.79 -13.95
C ARG A 390 -10.59 -13.56 -12.62
N PRO A 391 -11.19 -14.77 -12.62
CA PRO A 391 -11.20 -15.63 -11.42
C PRO A 391 -9.80 -15.81 -10.83
N GLY A 392 -9.71 -15.80 -9.50
CA GLY A 392 -8.45 -15.94 -8.76
C GLY A 392 -7.56 -14.70 -8.75
N LYS A 393 -7.71 -13.74 -9.68
CA LYS A 393 -6.93 -12.48 -9.64
C LYS A 393 -7.31 -11.66 -8.41
N ALA A 394 -6.34 -10.96 -7.84
CA ALA A 394 -6.59 -10.02 -6.77
C ALA A 394 -7.59 -8.92 -7.17
N SER A 395 -8.55 -8.63 -6.28
CA SER A 395 -9.48 -7.52 -6.45
C SER A 395 -8.90 -6.20 -5.98
N GLY A 396 -9.40 -5.10 -6.55
CA GLY A 396 -8.93 -3.74 -6.27
C GLY A 396 -8.01 -3.25 -7.38
N ALA A 397 -7.22 -2.23 -7.08
CA ALA A 397 -6.17 -1.70 -7.94
C ALA A 397 -4.98 -1.28 -7.08
N PHE A 398 -3.77 -1.46 -7.59
CA PHE A 398 -2.51 -1.07 -6.95
C PHE A 398 -1.48 -0.69 -8.02
N SER A 399 -0.39 -0.05 -7.61
CA SER A 399 0.69 0.42 -8.49
C SER A 399 2.04 0.21 -7.84
#